data_AF-A0A843DZ16-F1
#
_entry.id   AF-A0A843DZ16-F1
#
_cell.length_a   1.000
_cell.length_b   1.000
_cell.length_c   1.000
_cell.angle_alpha   90.00
_cell.angle_beta   90.00
_cell.angle_gamma   90.00
#
_symmetry.space_group_name_H-M   'P 1'
#
loop_
_entity.id
_entity.type
_entity.pdbx_description
1 polymer ?
#
loop_
_entity_poly.entity_id
_entity_poly.type
_entity_poly.pdbx_seq_one_letter_code
_entity_poly.pdbx_strand_id
1 'polypeptide(L)'
;SGDQELKLAQDYAISARCWICGRPANGEGIHFQPMRSTIAPVFAKETEGDIVKPISEDVRSIYVCVPCYTAISNRSDEISRVYYERAMAEVHAIEARLEAEIASVRFSASMHR
;
A
#
# COMPACT_ATOMS: atom_id res chain seq x y z
N SER A 1 13.12 11.29 26.95
CA SER A 1 13.42 12.71 27.24
C SER A 1 12.11 13.49 27.24
N GLY A 2 12.00 14.58 28.01
CA GLY A 2 10.78 15.41 28.05
C GLY A 2 10.34 15.90 26.66
N ASP A 3 11.29 16.15 25.76
CA ASP A 3 10.99 16.58 24.38
C ASP A 3 10.24 15.51 23.57
N GLN A 4 10.53 14.22 23.81
CA GLN A 4 9.86 13.12 23.13
C GLN A 4 8.41 12.97 23.63
N GLU A 5 8.19 13.17 24.93
CA GLU A 5 6.85 13.12 25.51
C GLU A 5 6.00 14.30 25.04
N LEU A 6 6.60 15.50 24.94
CA LEU A 6 5.93 16.67 24.39
C LEU A 6 5.52 16.45 22.92
N LYS A 7 6.41 15.87 22.11
CA LYS A 7 6.08 15.52 20.72
C LYS A 7 4.92 14.53 20.65
N LEU A 8 4.96 13.46 21.46
CA LEU A 8 3.87 12.47 21.49
C LEU A 8 2.55 13.13 21.89
N ALA A 9 2.55 14.01 22.89
CA ALA A 9 1.35 14.74 23.30
C ALA A 9 0.80 15.62 22.16
N GLN A 10 1.67 16.26 21.38
CA GLN A 10 1.27 17.03 20.19
C GLN A 10 0.66 16.13 19.13
N ASP A 11 1.31 15.00 18.80
CA ASP A 11 0.80 14.04 17.81
C ASP A 11 -0.60 13.53 18.20
N TYR A 12 -0.81 13.18 19.48
CA TYR A 12 -2.11 12.74 20.03
C TYR A 12 -3.21 13.81 20.03
N ALA A 13 -2.84 15.10 20.02
CA ALA A 13 -3.81 16.18 19.99
C ALA A 13 -4.42 16.40 18.59
N ILE A 14 -3.75 15.94 17.54
CA ILE A 14 -4.24 16.06 16.15
C ILE A 14 -5.38 15.07 15.94
N SER A 15 -6.49 15.54 15.38
CA SER A 15 -7.70 14.75 15.13
C SER A 15 -8.09 14.80 13.66
N ALA A 16 -8.47 13.65 13.10
CA ALA A 16 -8.94 13.53 11.72
C ALA A 16 -10.10 12.55 11.62
N ARG A 17 -10.88 12.66 10.54
CA ARG A 17 -11.99 11.76 10.23
C ARG A 17 -11.50 10.76 9.20
N CYS A 18 -11.60 9.46 9.48
CA CYS A 18 -11.20 8.45 8.52
C CYS A 18 -12.04 8.58 7.25
N TRP A 19 -11.39 8.74 6.10
CA TRP A 19 -12.04 8.83 4.79
C TRP A 19 -12.84 7.58 4.45
N ILE A 20 -12.35 6.41 4.87
CA ILE A 20 -12.93 5.11 4.50
C ILE A 20 -14.19 4.80 5.32
N CYS A 21 -14.13 4.95 6.64
CA CYS A 21 -15.20 4.52 7.54
C CYS A 21 -15.95 5.68 8.25
N GLY A 22 -15.52 6.92 8.04
CA GLY A 22 -16.13 8.12 8.62
C GLY A 22 -15.92 8.31 10.12
N ARG A 23 -15.24 7.38 10.81
CA ARG A 23 -14.99 7.48 12.26
C ARG A 23 -13.87 8.50 12.55
N PRO A 24 -14.01 9.34 13.59
CA PRO A 24 -12.92 10.20 14.05
C PRO A 24 -11.81 9.36 14.69
N ALA A 25 -10.58 9.84 14.58
CA ALA A 25 -9.39 9.28 15.22
C ALA A 25 -8.43 10.42 15.59
N ASN A 26 -7.71 10.24 16.70
CA ASN A 26 -6.74 11.20 17.22
C ASN A 26 -5.35 10.55 17.29
N GLY A 27 -4.28 11.29 17.07
CA GLY A 27 -2.94 10.72 16.96
C GLY A 27 -2.52 10.52 15.51
N GLU A 28 -2.06 11.59 14.86
CA GLU A 28 -1.48 11.48 13.52
C GLU A 28 -0.18 10.67 13.58
N GLY A 29 -0.03 9.69 12.68
CA GLY A 29 1.07 8.73 12.69
C GLY A 29 0.95 7.63 13.76
N ILE A 30 -0.11 7.64 14.59
CA ILE A 30 -0.34 6.66 15.65
C ILE A 30 -1.63 5.88 15.41
N HIS A 31 -2.78 6.56 15.33
CA HIS A 31 -4.08 5.93 15.11
C HIS A 31 -4.69 6.25 13.76
N PHE A 32 -4.16 7.25 13.07
CA PHE A 32 -4.46 7.52 11.67
C PHE A 32 -3.23 8.06 10.96
N GLN A 33 -3.24 7.98 9.63
CA GLN A 33 -2.15 8.45 8.80
C GLN A 33 -2.67 9.09 7.50
N PRO A 34 -1.94 10.06 6.93
CA PRO A 34 -2.22 10.56 5.60
C PRO A 34 -1.86 9.49 4.56
N MET A 35 -2.78 9.24 3.63
CA MET A 35 -2.59 8.35 2.48
C MET A 35 -2.79 9.17 1.21
N ARG A 36 -1.74 9.27 0.39
CA ARG A 36 -1.81 9.99 -0.89
C ARG A 36 -2.97 9.46 -1.73
N SER A 37 -3.76 10.36 -2.27
CA SER A 37 -4.94 9.96 -3.02
C SER A 37 -5.30 10.98 -4.10
N THR A 38 -5.58 10.48 -5.29
CA THR A 38 -6.01 11.29 -6.44
C THR A 38 -7.39 11.90 -6.26
N ILE A 39 -8.17 11.38 -5.32
CA ILE A 39 -9.53 11.87 -5.01
C ILE A 39 -9.54 13.02 -4.02
N ALA A 40 -8.45 13.25 -3.26
CA ALA A 40 -8.39 14.31 -2.25
C ALA A 40 -8.72 15.71 -2.84
N PRO A 41 -8.18 16.11 -4.01
CA PRO A 41 -8.57 17.37 -4.66
C PRO A 41 -10.02 17.43 -5.13
N VAL A 42 -10.61 16.28 -5.47
CA VAL A 42 -11.97 16.21 -6.02
C VAL A 42 -13.01 16.56 -4.95
N PHE A 43 -12.75 16.20 -3.70
CA PHE A 43 -13.69 16.36 -2.58
C PHE A 43 -13.26 17.42 -1.54
N ALA A 44 -12.28 18.25 -1.89
CA ALA A 44 -11.75 19.25 -0.98
C ALA A 44 -12.81 20.29 -0.57
N LYS A 45 -13.65 20.74 -1.53
CA LYS A 45 -14.69 21.75 -1.30
C LYS A 45 -15.80 21.23 -0.39
N GLU A 46 -16.20 19.98 -0.59
CA GLU A 46 -17.27 19.32 0.17
C GLU A 46 -16.89 19.09 1.63
N THR A 47 -15.59 19.05 1.94
CA THR A 47 -15.05 18.79 3.28
C THR A 47 -14.49 20.04 3.97
N GLU A 48 -14.54 21.20 3.30
CA GLU A 48 -14.05 22.49 3.81
C GLU A 48 -14.83 22.96 5.05
N GLY A 49 -16.10 22.59 5.18
CA GLY A 49 -16.93 22.90 6.36
C GLY A 49 -16.75 21.95 7.56
N ASP A 50 -16.04 20.83 7.38
CA ASP A 50 -15.92 19.82 8.45
C ASP A 50 -15.07 20.33 9.62
N ILE A 51 -15.52 20.10 10.86
CA ILE A 51 -14.74 20.36 12.08
C ILE A 51 -13.53 19.41 12.14
N VAL A 52 -13.74 18.14 11.79
CA VAL A 52 -12.70 17.11 11.77
C VAL A 52 -12.46 16.69 10.32
N LYS A 53 -11.32 17.10 9.78
CA LYS A 53 -11.01 16.96 8.35
C LYS A 53 -10.75 15.51 7.97
N PRO A 54 -11.27 15.04 6.83
CA PRO A 54 -10.93 13.74 6.24
C PRO A 54 -9.85 13.82 5.15
N ILE A 55 -9.47 15.04 4.75
CA ILE A 55 -8.45 15.36 3.74
C ILE A 55 -7.36 16.21 4.40
N SER A 56 -6.11 16.01 4.02
CA SER A 56 -4.97 16.80 4.50
C SER A 56 -5.04 18.25 4.03
N GLU A 57 -4.44 19.18 4.78
CA GLU A 57 -4.45 20.61 4.43
C GLU A 57 -3.82 20.90 3.06
N ASP A 58 -2.84 20.10 2.64
CA ASP A 58 -2.21 20.21 1.32
C ASP A 58 -3.06 19.61 0.18
N VAL A 59 -4.22 19.02 0.50
CA VAL A 59 -5.19 18.45 -0.44
C VAL A 59 -4.60 17.31 -1.29
N ARG A 60 -3.49 16.70 -0.86
CA ARG A 60 -2.85 15.58 -1.57
C ARG A 60 -3.17 14.21 -0.99
N SER A 61 -3.66 14.18 0.24
CA SER A 61 -3.87 12.94 0.99
C SER A 61 -5.24 12.91 1.65
N ILE A 62 -5.76 11.70 1.84
CA ILE A 62 -6.90 11.44 2.71
C ILE A 62 -6.38 10.88 4.04
N TYR A 63 -7.06 11.17 5.14
CA TYR A 63 -6.73 10.57 6.43
C TYR A 63 -7.40 9.19 6.56
N VAL A 64 -6.63 8.19 6.97
CA VAL A 64 -7.12 6.82 7.14
C VAL A 64 -6.73 6.32 8.53
N CYS A 65 -7.70 5.81 9.28
CA CYS A 65 -7.41 5.19 10.58
C CYS A 65 -6.66 3.86 10.40
N VAL A 66 -5.79 3.52 11.35
CA VAL A 66 -4.97 2.30 11.31
C VAL A 66 -5.79 1.03 11.06
N PRO A 67 -6.98 0.82 11.66
CA PRO A 67 -7.79 -0.37 11.34
C PRO A 67 -8.17 -0.47 9.86
N CYS A 68 -8.62 0.64 9.25
CA CYS A 68 -8.97 0.66 7.83
C CYS A 68 -7.72 0.51 6.95
N TYR A 69 -6.64 1.20 7.31
CA TYR A 69 -5.37 1.09 6.59
C TYR A 69 -4.86 -0.35 6.57
N THR A 70 -4.76 -0.98 7.74
CA THR A 70 -4.28 -2.36 7.87
C THR A 70 -5.19 -3.36 7.14
N ALA A 71 -6.52 -3.20 7.22
CA ALA A 71 -7.44 -4.07 6.50
C ALA A 71 -7.24 -3.99 4.96
N ILE A 72 -7.08 -2.78 4.42
CA ILE A 72 -6.84 -2.56 2.99
C ILE A 72 -5.47 -3.10 2.59
N SER A 73 -4.41 -2.78 3.34
CA SER A 73 -3.04 -3.21 3.06
C SER A 73 -2.92 -4.73 3.08
N ASN A 74 -3.47 -5.41 4.10
CA ASN A 74 -3.47 -6.87 4.16
C ASN A 74 -4.16 -7.49 2.95
N ARG A 75 -5.30 -6.93 2.54
CA ARG A 75 -6.02 -7.42 1.37
C ARG A 75 -5.24 -7.20 0.07
N SER A 76 -4.55 -6.07 -0.05
CA SER A 76 -3.65 -5.78 -1.17
C SER A 76 -2.48 -6.76 -1.24
N ASP A 77 -1.88 -7.09 -0.09
CA ASP A 77 -0.75 -8.02 0.00
C ASP A 77 -1.17 -9.45 -0.34
N GLU A 78 -2.35 -9.89 0.12
CA GLU A 78 -2.92 -11.19 -0.27
C GLU A 78 -3.09 -11.31 -1.77
N ILE A 79 -3.65 -10.29 -2.42
CA ILE A 79 -3.85 -10.28 -3.88
C ILE A 79 -2.50 -10.28 -4.61
N SER A 80 -1.57 -9.43 -4.16
CA SER A 80 -0.24 -9.30 -4.76
C SER A 80 0.55 -10.60 -4.68
N ARG A 81 0.46 -11.31 -3.55
CA ARG A 81 1.09 -12.63 -3.37
C ARG A 81 0.60 -13.64 -4.40
N VAL A 82 -0.71 -13.70 -4.65
CA VAL A 82 -1.27 -14.63 -5.66
C VAL A 82 -0.72 -14.33 -7.06
N TYR A 83 -0.64 -13.06 -7.44
CA TYR A 83 -0.08 -12.69 -8.73
C TYR A 83 1.42 -12.99 -8.81
N TYR A 84 2.17 -12.74 -7.74
CA TYR A 84 3.58 -13.08 -7.65
C TYR A 84 3.82 -14.58 -7.82
N GLU A 85 3.10 -15.41 -7.06
CA GLU A 85 3.23 -16.87 -7.13
C GLU A 85 2.92 -17.41 -8.54
N ARG A 86 1.88 -16.88 -9.20
CA ARG A 86 1.55 -17.24 -10.58
C ARG A 86 2.65 -16.82 -11.55
N ALA A 87 3.17 -15.60 -11.42
CA ALA A 87 4.24 -15.12 -12.29
C ALA A 87 5.50 -16.00 -12.14
N MET A 88 5.88 -16.34 -10.91
CA MET A 88 7.04 -17.21 -10.67
C MET A 88 6.83 -18.63 -11.20
N ALA A 89 5.62 -19.19 -11.09
CA ALA A 89 5.31 -20.50 -11.68
C ALA A 89 5.50 -20.50 -13.20
N GLU A 90 5.04 -19.46 -13.90
CA GLU A 90 5.23 -19.31 -15.35
C GLU A 90 6.71 -19.12 -15.72
N VAL A 91 7.46 -18.35 -14.93
CA VAL A 91 8.92 -18.17 -15.12
C VAL A 91 9.63 -19.52 -15.03
N HIS A 92 9.34 -20.33 -14.01
CA HIS A 92 9.97 -21.64 -13.86
C HIS A 92 9.58 -22.62 -14.97
N ALA A 93 8.33 -22.56 -15.47
CA ALA A 93 7.91 -23.36 -16.60
C ALA A 93 8.68 -22.99 -17.89
N ILE A 94 8.92 -21.70 -18.10
CA ILE A 94 9.73 -21.20 -19.21
C ILE A 94 11.19 -21.63 -19.05
N GLU A 95 11.78 -21.50 -17.86
CA GLU A 95 13.15 -21.95 -17.58
C GLU A 95 13.33 -23.43 -17.90
N ALA A 96 12.44 -24.30 -17.39
CA ALA A 96 12.49 -25.73 -17.66
C ALA A 96 12.37 -26.06 -19.15
N ARG A 97 11.50 -25.35 -19.88
CA ARG A 97 11.38 -25.51 -21.34
C ARG A 97 12.68 -25.12 -22.06
N LEU A 98 13.27 -23.98 -21.70
CA LEU A 98 14.51 -23.50 -22.30
C LEU A 98 15.68 -24.46 -22.02
N GLU A 99 15.78 -25.00 -20.80
CA GLU A 99 16.79 -25.99 -20.46
C GLU A 99 16.65 -27.27 -21.29
N ALA A 100 15.41 -27.75 -21.50
CA ALA A 100 15.14 -28.90 -22.36
C ALA A 100 15.51 -28.64 -23.82
N GLU A 101 15.20 -27.46 -24.35
CA GLU A 101 15.58 -27.04 -25.70
C GLU A 101 17.11 -26.97 -25.85
N ILE A 102 17.82 -26.37 -24.88
CA ILE A 102 19.29 -26.31 -24.86
C ILE A 102 19.91 -27.71 -24.83
N ALA A 103 19.38 -28.62 -24.01
CA ALA A 103 19.85 -30.00 -23.93
C ALA A 103 19.67 -30.73 -25.27
N SER A 104 18.51 -30.57 -25.92
CA SER A 104 18.21 -31.14 -27.23
C SER A 104 19.17 -30.62 -28.33
N VAL A 105 19.43 -29.31 -28.34
CA VAL A 105 20.38 -28.69 -29.27
C VAL A 105 21.79 -29.20 -29.05
N ARG A 106 22.25 -29.29 -27.80
CA ARG A 106 23.59 -29.82 -27.46
C ARG A 106 23.76 -31.27 -27.86
N PHE A 107 22.73 -32.10 -27.63
CA PHE A 107 22.74 -33.50 -28.05
C PHE A 107 22.85 -33.62 -29.57
N SER A 108 22.03 -32.88 -30.31
CA SER A 108 22.04 -32.87 -31.79
C SER A 108 23.40 -32.43 -32.36
N ALA A 109 24.02 -31.40 -31.76
CA ALA A 109 25.34 -30.90 -32.15
C ALA A 109 26.48 -31.91 -31.89
N SER A 110 26.34 -32.75 -30.85
CA SER A 110 27.31 -33.82 -30.57
C SER A 110 27.22 -35.00 -31.53
N MET A 111 26.05 -35.28 -32.10
CA MET A 111 25.85 -36.37 -33.08
C MET A 111 26.36 -36.04 -34.49
N HIS A 112 26.63 -34.76 -34.79
CA HIS A 112 27.12 -34.30 -36.10
C HIS A 112 28.63 -33.99 -36.11
N ARG A 113 29.36 -34.40 -35.06
CA ARG A 113 30.83 -34.47 -35.02
C ARG A 113 31.27 -35.92 -35.10
#